data_AF-A0A372NIG2-F1
#
_entry.id   AF-A0A372NIG2-F1
#
_cell.length_a   1.000
_cell.length_b   1.000
_cell.length_c   1.000
_cell.angle_alpha   90.00
_cell.angle_beta   90.00
_cell.angle_gamma   90.00
#
_symmetry.space_group_name_H-M   'P 1'
#
loop_
_entity.id
_entity.type
_entity.pdbx_description
1 polymer ?
#
loop_
_entity_poly.entity_id
_entity_poly.type
_entity_poly.pdbx_seq_one_letter_code
_entity_poly.pdbx_strand_id
1 'polypeptide(L)' 'MTSASRTALAALVLTTALAASQTSALAWGCIAVSEEGSYGYSYSYDNEADAREKALTECANRTTEESVCEITECDEDD' A
#
# COMPACT_ATOMS: atom_id res chain seq x y z
N MET A 1 -13.44 63.34 21.72
CA MET A 1 -14.69 62.57 21.55
C MET A 1 -15.15 62.74 20.12
N THR A 2 -14.97 61.71 19.30
CA THR A 2 -15.56 61.62 17.95
C THR A 2 -15.75 60.14 17.62
N SER A 3 -17.03 59.76 17.56
CA SER A 3 -17.64 58.56 16.96
C SER A 3 -17.12 57.16 17.29
N ALA A 4 -17.89 56.48 18.15
CA ALA A 4 -17.99 55.03 18.16
C ALA A 4 -18.84 54.54 16.97
N SER A 5 -18.35 53.55 16.22
CA SER A 5 -19.12 52.67 15.32
C SER A 5 -18.26 51.44 15.05
N ARG A 6 -18.29 50.40 15.90
CA ARG A 6 -19.16 49.22 15.76
C ARG A 6 -19.18 48.61 14.35
N THR A 7 -18.06 48.10 13.89
CA THR A 7 -18.03 47.02 12.88
C THR A 7 -16.96 46.01 13.26
N ALA A 8 -17.33 45.15 14.21
CA ALA A 8 -16.87 43.77 14.18
C ALA A 8 -17.26 43.20 12.81
N LEU A 9 -16.37 42.47 12.15
CA LEU A 9 -16.70 41.31 11.31
C LEU A 9 -15.41 40.68 10.81
N ALA A 10 -15.13 39.54 11.43
CA ALA A 10 -14.18 38.51 11.05
C ALA A 10 -14.02 38.35 9.53
N ALA A 11 -12.82 38.57 9.00
CA ALA A 11 -12.39 37.94 7.77
C ALA A 11 -11.85 36.56 8.14
N LEU A 12 -12.76 35.58 8.13
CA LEU A 12 -12.50 34.17 8.40
C LEU A 12 -11.38 33.68 7.48
N VAL A 13 -10.29 33.19 8.09
CA VAL A 13 -9.21 32.49 7.40
C VAL A 13 -9.79 31.20 6.82
N LEU A 14 -10.08 31.18 5.52
CA LEU A 14 -10.43 29.96 4.79
C LEU A 14 -9.14 29.21 4.45
N THR A 15 -8.49 28.63 5.46
CA THR A 15 -7.52 27.54 5.23
C THR A 15 -8.33 26.29 4.94
N THR A 16 -8.57 26.01 3.66
CA THR A 16 -9.01 24.70 3.21
C THR A 16 -7.87 23.72 3.48
N ALA A 17 -7.86 23.11 4.66
CA ALA A 17 -7.09 21.91 4.89
C ALA A 17 -7.67 20.82 4.00
N LEU A 18 -7.02 20.53 2.87
CA LEU A 18 -7.20 19.26 2.18
C LEU A 18 -6.72 18.20 3.17
N ALA A 19 -7.64 17.64 3.95
CA ALA A 19 -7.42 16.36 4.58
C ALA A 19 -7.34 15.35 3.44
N ALA A 20 -6.12 15.15 2.93
CA ALA A 20 -5.82 13.96 2.15
C ALA A 20 -6.06 12.79 3.12
N SER A 21 -7.22 12.14 2.97
CA SER A 21 -7.46 10.84 3.59
C SER A 21 -6.37 9.93 3.05
N GLN A 22 -5.33 9.69 3.86
CA GLN A 22 -4.42 8.58 3.65
C GLN A 22 -5.26 7.34 3.92
N THR A 23 -6.00 6.90 2.89
CA THR A 23 -6.43 5.51 2.86
C THR A 23 -5.12 4.74 2.87
N SER A 24 -4.85 4.00 3.95
CA SER A 24 -3.85 2.95 3.90
C SER A 24 -4.29 2.09 2.71
N ALA A 25 -3.54 2.16 1.62
CA ALA A 25 -3.75 1.20 0.54
C ALA A 25 -3.42 -0.14 1.19
N LEU A 26 -4.40 -1.02 1.25
CA LEU A 26 -4.24 -2.38 1.74
C LEU A 26 -3.17 -3.02 0.86
N ALA A 27 -1.92 -2.96 1.32
CA ALA A 27 -0.76 -3.24 0.49
C ALA A 27 -0.32 -4.66 0.79
N TRP A 28 -0.77 -5.60 -0.03
CA TRP A 28 -0.42 -7.00 0.12
C TRP A 28 1.01 -7.25 -0.36
N GLY A 29 1.72 -8.05 0.42
CA GLY A 29 3.03 -8.60 0.06
C GLY A 29 3.06 -10.11 0.31
N CYS A 30 3.54 -10.88 -0.66
CA CYS A 30 3.78 -12.31 -0.48
C CYS A 30 5.23 -12.70 -0.82
N ILE A 31 5.68 -13.79 -0.21
CA ILE A 31 6.94 -14.48 -0.51
C ILE A 31 6.62 -15.90 -0.98
N ALA A 32 7.26 -16.31 -2.07
CA ALA A 32 7.20 -17.66 -2.61
C ALA A 32 8.59 -18.29 -2.60
N VAL A 33 8.68 -19.56 -2.22
CA VAL A 33 9.95 -20.31 -2.18
C VAL A 33 9.74 -21.69 -2.82
N SER A 34 10.77 -22.18 -3.50
CA SER A 34 10.85 -23.54 -4.03
C SER A 34 11.77 -24.42 -3.19
N GLU A 35 11.64 -25.74 -3.32
CA GLU A 35 12.48 -26.71 -2.60
C GLU A 35 13.97 -26.59 -2.94
N GLU A 36 14.32 -26.07 -4.12
CA GLU A 36 15.71 -25.81 -4.54
C GLU A 36 16.28 -24.48 -3.98
N GLY A 37 15.46 -23.68 -3.31
CA GLY A 37 15.84 -22.39 -2.69
C GLY A 37 15.65 -21.17 -3.58
N SER A 38 15.12 -21.33 -4.81
CA SER A 38 14.69 -20.22 -5.65
C SER A 38 13.48 -19.52 -5.01
N TYR A 39 13.43 -18.18 -5.09
CA TYR A 39 12.45 -17.36 -4.39
C TYR A 39 11.88 -16.23 -5.25
N GLY A 40 10.62 -15.88 -4.97
CA GLY A 40 9.90 -14.75 -5.55
C GLY A 40 9.21 -13.93 -4.48
N TYR A 41 8.90 -12.67 -4.81
CA TYR A 41 8.29 -11.74 -3.87
C TYR A 41 7.38 -10.74 -4.57
N SER A 42 6.45 -10.18 -3.82
CA SER A 42 5.55 -9.09 -4.21
C SER A 42 5.35 -8.13 -3.05
N TYR A 43 4.98 -6.89 -3.36
CA TYR A 43 4.73 -5.83 -2.37
C TYR A 43 3.80 -4.78 -2.95
N SER A 44 3.08 -4.06 -2.09
CA SER A 44 2.22 -2.94 -2.47
C SER A 44 1.13 -3.28 -3.50
N TYR A 45 0.56 -4.48 -3.40
CA TYR A 45 -0.58 -4.90 -4.22
C TYR A 45 -1.91 -4.59 -3.53
N ASP A 46 -2.92 -4.16 -4.30
CA ASP A 46 -4.24 -3.82 -3.74
C ASP A 46 -5.02 -5.04 -3.22
N ASN A 47 -4.59 -6.26 -3.56
CA ASN A 47 -5.23 -7.49 -3.11
C ASN A 47 -4.23 -8.67 -3.04
N GLU A 48 -4.55 -9.64 -2.17
CA GLU A 48 -3.75 -10.85 -1.93
C GLU A 48 -3.53 -11.69 -3.20
N ALA A 49 -4.54 -11.81 -4.07
CA ALA A 49 -4.48 -12.71 -5.22
C ALA A 49 -3.42 -12.26 -6.23
N ASP A 50 -3.38 -10.97 -6.55
CA ASP A 50 -2.38 -10.40 -7.45
C ASP A 50 -0.98 -10.44 -6.83
N ALA A 51 -0.88 -10.20 -5.52
CA ALA A 51 0.38 -10.32 -4.79
C ALA A 51 0.92 -11.76 -4.86
N ARG A 52 0.05 -12.75 -4.65
CA ARG A 52 0.39 -14.17 -4.70
C ARG A 52 0.82 -14.60 -6.10
N GLU A 53 0.07 -14.25 -7.12
CA GLU A 53 0.41 -14.57 -8.52
C GLU A 53 1.78 -13.99 -8.89
N LYS A 54 2.05 -12.75 -8.50
CA LYS A 54 3.35 -12.12 -8.74
C LYS A 54 4.49 -12.87 -8.05
N ALA A 55 4.35 -13.19 -6.76
CA ALA A 55 5.39 -13.88 -6.01
C ALA A 55 5.67 -15.28 -6.60
N LEU A 56 4.63 -16.04 -6.94
CA LEU A 56 4.76 -17.35 -7.59
C LEU A 56 5.42 -17.25 -8.96
N THR A 57 5.05 -16.26 -9.78
CA THR A 57 5.64 -16.03 -11.10
C THR A 57 7.11 -15.66 -10.99
N GLU A 58 7.49 -14.77 -10.07
CA GLU A 58 8.89 -14.42 -9.83
C GLU A 58 9.71 -15.63 -9.37
N CYS A 59 9.13 -16.47 -8.50
CA CYS A 59 9.76 -17.71 -8.08
C CYS A 59 9.94 -18.65 -9.28
N ALA A 60 8.87 -18.95 -10.01
CA ALA A 60 8.90 -19.87 -11.16
C ALA A 60 9.90 -19.44 -12.24
N ASN A 61 10.05 -18.14 -12.49
CA ASN A 61 11.02 -17.61 -13.46
C ASN A 61 12.49 -17.84 -13.05
N ARG A 62 12.75 -18.11 -11.77
CA ARG A 62 14.08 -18.32 -11.18
C ARG A 62 14.34 -19.79 -10.85
N THR A 63 13.31 -20.62 -10.96
CA THR A 63 13.31 -22.03 -10.59
C THR A 63 13.50 -22.91 -11.83
N THR A 64 14.08 -24.10 -11.67
CA THR A 64 14.14 -25.10 -12.76
C THR A 64 12.78 -25.77 -12.97
N GLU A 65 12.49 -26.32 -14.16
CA GLU A 65 11.15 -26.85 -14.51
C GLU A 65 10.64 -27.98 -13.59
N GLU A 66 11.51 -28.59 -12.77
CA GLU A 66 11.14 -29.70 -11.89
C GLU A 66 10.74 -29.27 -10.47
N SER A 67 11.03 -28.03 -10.07
CA SER A 67 10.80 -27.57 -8.70
C SER A 67 9.52 -26.74 -8.58
N VAL A 68 8.71 -27.02 -7.55
CA VAL A 68 7.43 -26.33 -7.28
C VAL A 68 7.67 -25.12 -6.39
N CYS A 69 7.05 -23.98 -6.73
CA CYS A 69 7.03 -22.78 -5.90
C CYS A 69 5.77 -22.73 -5.03
N GLU A 70 5.94 -22.47 -3.73
CA GLU A 70 4.86 -22.36 -2.75
C GLU A 70 4.93 -21.03 -1.98
N ILE A 71 3.78 -20.47 -1.59
CA ILE A 71 3.73 -19.28 -0.74
C ILE A 71 4.13 -19.67 0.69
N THR A 72 5.12 -18.99 1.24
CA THR A 72 5.57 -19.17 2.61
C THR A 72 5.04 -18.10 3.55
N GLU A 73 4.90 -16.88 3.05
CA GLU A 73 4.40 -15.72 3.79
C GLU A 73 3.51 -14.90 2.85
N CYS A 74 2.35 -14.44 3.34
CA CYS A 74 1.57 -13.45 2.63
C CYS A 74 0.67 -12.68 3.58
N ASP A 75 0.88 -11.38 3.65
CA ASP A 75 0.26 -10.51 4.63
C ASP A 75 -0.11 -9.17 4.00
N GLU A 76 -1.08 -8.51 4.62
CA GLU A 76 -1.44 -7.12 4.33
C GLU A 76 -0.53 -6.20 5.15
N ASP A 77 0.11 -5.22 4.50
CA ASP A 77 0.88 -4.17 5.16
C ASP A 77 -0.10 -3.27 5.96
N ASP A 78 -0.04 -3.37 7.29
CA ASP A 78 -0.87 -2.63 8.27
C ASP A 78 -0.30 -1.24 8.64
#